data_AF-A0A932GQ60-F1
#
_entry.id   AF-A0A932GQ60-F1
#
_cell.length_a   1.000
_cell.length_b   1.000
_cell.length_c   1.000
_cell.angle_alpha   90.00
_cell.angle_beta   90.00
_cell.angle_gamma   90.00
#
_symmetry.space_group_name_H-M   'P 1'
#
loop_
_entity.id
_entity.type
_entity.pdbx_description
1 polymer ?
#
loop_
_entity_poly.entity_id
_entity_poly.type
_entity_poly.pdbx_seq_one_letter_code
_entity_poly.pdbx_strand_id
1 'polypeptide(L)'
;MEFRDLKSEPLSAKEVESLAKKVGGAGGLFSRRAIKYRTMGLAGKELSAREMIRLMAQEYTFISRPVVVRGEKATAGFSKGRYEELLSS
;
A
#
# COMPACT_ATOMS: atom_id res chain seq x y z
N MET A 1 -13.78 9.27 10.75
CA MET A 1 -12.85 8.65 9.78
C MET A 1 -12.66 9.62 8.65
N GLU A 2 -11.42 9.85 8.25
CA GLU A 2 -11.08 10.70 7.11
C GLU A 2 -10.85 9.81 5.88
N PHE A 3 -11.26 10.29 4.71
CA PHE A 3 -11.05 9.59 3.44
C PHE A 3 -10.14 10.41 2.55
N ARG A 4 -9.10 9.75 2.01
CA ARG A 4 -8.19 10.35 1.03
C ARG A 4 -8.28 9.58 -0.28
N ASP A 5 -8.53 10.28 -1.37
CA ASP A 5 -8.46 9.71 -2.71
C ASP A 5 -7.02 9.77 -3.23
N LEU A 6 -6.36 8.62 -3.29
CA LEU A 6 -4.97 8.52 -3.75
C LEU A 6 -4.77 8.88 -5.22
N LYS A 7 -5.84 8.91 -6.02
CA LYS A 7 -5.76 9.35 -7.42
C LYS A 7 -5.65 10.87 -7.50
N SER A 8 -6.42 11.57 -6.69
CA SER A 8 -6.47 13.03 -6.64
C SER A 8 -5.35 13.61 -5.78
N GLU A 9 -5.03 12.93 -4.67
CA GLU A 9 -4.01 13.31 -3.69
C GLU A 9 -3.03 12.15 -3.45
N PRO A 10 -2.10 11.89 -4.39
CA PRO A 10 -1.10 10.83 -4.26
C PRO A 10 -0.26 10.99 -2.99
N LEU A 11 0.24 9.87 -2.47
CA LEU A 11 1.18 9.86 -1.35
C LEU A 11 2.57 10.24 -1.83
N SER A 12 3.29 11.05 -1.04
CA SER A 12 4.73 11.21 -1.18
C SER A 12 5.46 9.92 -0.81
N ALA A 13 6.71 9.78 -1.28
CA ALA A 13 7.54 8.61 -0.92
C ALA A 13 7.72 8.44 0.60
N LYS A 14 7.79 9.56 1.35
CA LYS A 14 7.88 9.54 2.82
C LYS A 14 6.60 9.00 3.47
N GLU A 15 5.44 9.39 2.96
CA GLU A 15 4.15 8.88 3.44
C GLU A 15 3.98 7.39 3.11
N VAL A 16 4.37 6.97 1.90
CA VAL A 16 4.39 5.55 1.50
C VAL A 16 5.28 4.74 2.44
N GLU A 17 6.48 5.24 2.74
CA GLU A 17 7.40 4.58 3.67
C GLU A 17 6.81 4.46 5.08
N SER A 18 6.19 5.53 5.58
CA SER A 18 5.51 5.53 6.89
C SER A 18 4.38 4.49 6.93
N LEU A 19 3.51 4.48 5.93
CA LEU A 19 2.41 3.50 5.84
C LEU A 19 2.93 2.07 5.69
N ALA A 20 3.98 1.87 4.89
CA ALA A 20 4.63 0.59 4.74
C ALA A 20 5.09 0.04 6.10
N LYS A 21 5.69 0.87 6.96
CA LYS A 21 6.07 0.46 8.33
C LYS A 21 4.85 0.03 9.15
N LYS A 22 3.74 0.77 9.07
CA LYS A 22 2.49 0.50 9.81
C LYS A 22 1.77 -0.79 9.38
N VAL A 23 1.94 -1.24 8.14
CA VAL A 23 1.33 -2.50 7.63
C VAL A 23 2.23 -3.73 7.77
N GLY A 24 3.48 -3.56 8.22
CA GLY A 24 4.47 -4.65 8.34
C GLY A 24 5.45 -4.77 7.16
N GLY A 25 5.56 -3.74 6.32
CA GLY A 25 6.57 -3.60 5.26
C GLY A 25 5.99 -3.18 3.91
N ALA A 26 6.88 -2.80 2.97
CA ALA A 26 6.47 -2.36 1.63
C ALA A 26 5.67 -3.42 0.86
N GLY A 27 6.02 -4.70 1.02
CA GLY A 27 5.30 -5.82 0.39
C GLY A 27 3.86 -5.98 0.87
N GLY A 28 3.54 -5.57 2.10
CA GLY A 28 2.17 -5.58 2.63
C GLY A 28 1.30 -4.47 2.03
N LEU A 29 1.90 -3.35 1.63
CA LEU A 29 1.22 -2.23 0.98
C LEU A 29 1.13 -2.40 -0.55
N PHE A 30 2.11 -3.07 -1.16
CA PHE A 30 2.27 -3.16 -2.60
C PHE A 30 1.27 -4.11 -3.28
N SER A 31 0.56 -3.61 -4.29
CA SER A 31 -0.40 -4.33 -5.11
C SER A 31 0.25 -4.85 -6.39
N ARG A 32 0.41 -6.18 -6.46
CA ARG A 32 0.80 -6.88 -7.70
C ARG A 32 -0.36 -7.09 -8.69
N ARG A 33 -1.58 -6.67 -8.32
CA ARG A 33 -2.78 -6.82 -9.16
C ARG A 33 -2.98 -5.68 -10.15
N ALA A 34 -2.25 -4.56 -9.97
CA ALA A 34 -2.34 -3.39 -10.84
C ALA A 34 -2.08 -3.76 -12.30
N ILE A 35 -2.86 -3.21 -13.25
CA ILE A 35 -2.64 -3.41 -14.68
C ILE A 35 -1.22 -2.99 -15.06
N LYS A 36 -0.75 -1.86 -14.50
CA LYS A 36 0.61 -1.35 -14.68
C LYS A 36 1.70 -2.33 -14.24
N TYR A 37 1.43 -3.22 -13.28
CA TYR A 37 2.39 -4.27 -12.89
C TYR A 37 2.70 -5.21 -14.06
N ARG A 38 1.66 -5.59 -14.81
CA ARG A 38 1.80 -6.44 -15.99
C ARG A 38 2.36 -5.67 -17.18
N THR A 39 1.83 -4.49 -17.48
CA THR A 39 2.26 -3.72 -18.67
C THR A 39 3.68 -3.17 -18.56
N MET A 40 4.20 -2.98 -17.34
CA MET A 40 5.60 -2.59 -17.10
C MET A 40 6.57 -3.79 -17.03
N GLY A 41 6.10 -5.02 -17.28
CA GLY A 41 6.95 -6.22 -17.24
C GLY A 41 7.54 -6.49 -15.85
N LEU A 42 6.81 -6.16 -14.78
CA LEU A 42 7.22 -6.41 -13.40
C LEU A 42 6.79 -7.80 -12.91
N ALA A 43 5.95 -8.50 -13.67
CA ALA A 43 5.56 -9.86 -13.37
C ALA A 43 6.79 -10.79 -13.28
N GLY A 44 6.90 -11.54 -12.18
CA GLY A 44 8.04 -12.44 -11.92
C GLY A 44 9.33 -11.75 -11.44
N LYS A 45 9.39 -10.42 -11.36
CA LYS A 45 10.55 -9.72 -10.80
C LYS A 45 10.55 -9.73 -9.29
N GLU A 46 11.71 -10.00 -8.69
CA GLU A 46 11.96 -9.67 -7.30
C GLU A 46 12.23 -8.18 -7.17
N LEU A 47 11.38 -7.49 -6.42
CA LEU A 47 11.51 -6.06 -6.16
C LEU A 47 11.99 -5.86 -4.73
N SER A 48 12.98 -4.99 -4.55
CA SER A 48 13.39 -4.55 -3.22
C SER A 48 12.31 -3.65 -2.58
N ALA A 49 12.35 -3.52 -1.26
CA ALA A 49 11.45 -2.60 -0.55
C ALA A 49 11.54 -1.16 -1.07
N ARG A 50 12.76 -0.71 -1.42
CA ARG A 50 13.00 0.63 -1.98
C ARG A 50 12.35 0.82 -3.35
N GLU A 51 12.40 -0.20 -4.22
CA GLU A 51 11.74 -0.18 -5.52
C GLU A 51 10.23 -0.16 -5.37
N MET A 52 9.66 -0.98 -4.48
CA MET A 52 8.22 -0.98 -4.20
C MET A 52 7.75 0.40 -3.71
N ILE A 53 8.47 1.04 -2.79
CA ILE A 53 8.14 2.38 -2.29
C ILE A 53 8.18 3.40 -3.43
N ARG A 54 9.22 3.36 -4.27
CA ARG A 54 9.34 4.26 -5.43
C ARG A 54 8.16 4.08 -6.39
N LEU A 55 7.81 2.84 -6.71
CA LEU A 55 6.69 2.53 -7.61
C LEU A 55 5.35 3.04 -7.03
N MET A 56 5.08 2.81 -5.75
CA MET A 56 3.84 3.27 -5.10
C MET A 56 3.73 4.80 -5.05
N ALA A 57 4.84 5.51 -4.83
CA ALA A 57 4.86 6.97 -4.82
C ALA A 57 4.68 7.58 -6.24
N GLN A 58 5.16 6.88 -7.27
CA GLN A 58 5.01 7.30 -8.66
C GLN A 58 3.62 6.93 -9.23
N GLU A 59 3.04 5.85 -8.74
CA GLU A 59 1.82 5.29 -9.27
C GLU A 59 0.97 4.65 -8.16
N TYR A 60 -0.06 5.38 -7.75
CA TYR A 60 -0.95 5.00 -6.65
C TYR A 60 -1.68 3.67 -6.87
N THR A 61 -1.85 3.19 -8.11
CA THR A 61 -2.49 1.89 -8.37
C THR A 61 -1.68 0.70 -7.85
N PHE A 62 -0.39 0.89 -7.56
CA PHE A 62 0.44 -0.08 -6.85
C PHE A 62 0.18 -0.12 -5.35
N ILE A 63 -0.73 0.68 -4.79
CA ILE A 63 -1.14 0.60 -3.38
C ILE A 63 -2.37 -0.30 -3.27
N SER A 64 -2.30 -1.30 -2.39
CA SER A 64 -3.41 -2.20 -2.07
C SER A 64 -4.52 -1.43 -1.33
N ARG A 65 -5.75 -1.49 -1.85
CA ARG A 65 -6.88 -0.69 -1.36
C ARG A 65 -8.04 -1.58 -0.86
N PRO A 66 -8.79 -1.15 0.18
CA PRO A 66 -8.58 0.07 0.94
C PRO A 66 -7.35 -0.02 1.86
N VAL A 67 -6.77 1.13 2.20
CA VAL A 67 -5.78 1.25 3.28
C VAL A 67 -6.50 1.87 4.47
N VAL A 68 -6.51 1.18 5.60
CA VAL A 68 -7.11 1.69 6.84
C VAL A 68 -6.00 1.86 7.87
N VAL A 69 -5.93 3.05 8.45
CA VAL A 69 -4.90 3.45 9.42
C VAL A 69 -5.58 3.72 10.76
N ARG A 70 -5.01 3.18 11.84
CA ARG A 70 -5.43 3.44 13.22
C ARG A 70 -4.20 3.59 14.10
N GLY A 71 -3.87 4.84 14.45
CA GLY A 71 -2.66 5.17 15.22
C GLY A 71 -1.40 4.68 14.50
N GLU A 72 -0.65 3.80 15.16
CA GLU A 72 0.61 3.23 14.66
C GLU A 72 0.42 1.93 13.85
N LYS A 73 -0.81 1.47 13.65
CA LYS A 73 -1.12 0.28 12.86
C LYS A 73 -1.89 0.64 11.59
N ALA A 74 -1.71 -0.16 10.55
CA ALA A 74 -2.49 -0.06 9.32
C ALA A 74 -2.74 -1.44 8.69
N THR A 75 -3.79 -1.53 7.88
CA THR A 75 -4.07 -2.67 6.99
C THR A 75 -4.23 -2.17 5.56
N ALA A 76 -3.88 -3.01 4.59
CA ALA A 76 -4.00 -2.72 3.17
C ALA A 76 -4.67 -3.88 2.42
N GLY A 77 -5.63 -3.55 1.56
CA GLY A 77 -6.50 -4.53 0.91
C GLY A 77 -7.65 -4.97 1.83
N PHE A 78 -8.61 -5.75 1.30
CA PHE A 78 -9.72 -6.29 2.09
C PHE A 78 -9.38 -7.68 2.63
N SER A 79 -9.29 -7.83 3.96
CA SER A 79 -9.04 -9.11 4.65
C SER A 79 -9.77 -9.10 5.97
N LYS A 80 -10.94 -9.74 6.04
CA LYS A 80 -11.88 -9.66 7.19
C LYS A 80 -11.17 -9.74 8.55
N GLY A 81 -10.31 -10.75 8.75
CA GLY A 81 -9.57 -10.91 10.01
C GLY A 81 -8.64 -9.74 10.37
N ARG A 82 -7.94 -9.16 9.38
CA ARG A 82 -7.06 -7.99 9.63
C ARG A 82 -7.85 -6.71 9.96
N TYR A 83 -9.07 -6.58 9.45
CA TYR A 83 -9.95 -5.45 9.82
C TYR A 83 -10.47 -5.62 11.24
N GLU A 84 -10.93 -6.82 11.59
CA GLU A 84 -11.42 -7.13 12.94
C GLU A 84 -10.32 -6.91 13.98
N GLU A 85 -9.08 -7.37 13.72
CA GLU A 85 -7.93 -7.13 14.59
C GLU A 85 -7.62 -5.64 14.76
N LEU A 86 -7.61 -4.88 13.66
CA LEU A 86 -7.33 -3.43 13.69
C LEU A 86 -8.43 -2.64 14.42
N LEU A 87 -9.69 -3.04 14.28
CA LEU A 87 -10.84 -2.39 14.93
C LEU A 87 -11.01 -2.80 16.39
N SER A 88 -10.49 -3.96 16.79
CA SER A 88 -10.54 -4.43 18.19
C SER A 88 -9.34 -3.97 19.04
N SER A 89 -8.29 -3.43 18.41
CA SER A 89 -7.08 -2.87 19.06
C SER A 89 -7.23 -1.40 19.43
#